data_AF-A0A0M3HU06-F1
#
_entry.id   AF-A0A0M3HU06-F1
#
_cell.length_a   1.000
_cell.length_b   1.000
_cell.length_c   1.000
_cell.angle_alpha   90.00
_cell.angle_beta   90.00
_cell.angle_gamma   90.00
#
_symmetry.space_group_name_H-M   'P 1'
#
loop_
_entity.id
_entity.type
_entity.pdbx_description
1 polymer ?
#
loop_
_entity_poly.entity_id
_entity_poly.type
_entity_poly.pdbx_seq_one_letter_code
_entity_poly.pdbx_strand_id
1 'polypeptide(L)'
;MCIGRPGPVDRPPYRASRAAGGSSQLTELQKRFVPTISGRLEQERKVVTWRFPLELSQSRIAGRKKPSSACTIIAVKLAETIYRQGIRLLSNLGNLHLTHPLGDERSSLSSPSVPVCPSELTSAFINAIIEGNEIHAKLVHDRRREEDAQSETFTIPRALQGCGNVFKELQYVSVCGRLIDNISSFVRGPIESGALADHDQIFMILIAYERAMLLLYDRHNNSIGLMDSHAHLSTCLVDSDAGGVIAVCKLEDIASLVHWMCAYIFPETMLNNDTNQSFEISVIAFAGSLKIDDRPLFIVQPLQKQKHLFPQRRPDQMPRPRQSEQRPLRVMHRKKNIALLQALYR
;
A
#
# COMPACT_ATOMS: atom_id res chain seq x y z
N MET A 1 50.49 -57.10 -23.19
CA MET A 1 50.87 -55.92 -22.38
C MET A 1 50.31 -54.68 -23.05
N CYS A 2 49.19 -54.18 -22.54
CA CYS A 2 48.61 -52.89 -22.94
C CYS A 2 48.15 -52.20 -21.65
N ILE A 3 48.63 -50.98 -21.46
CA ILE A 3 48.50 -50.15 -20.27
C ILE A 3 47.09 -49.54 -20.25
N GLY A 4 46.39 -49.70 -19.11
CA GLY A 4 45.02 -49.20 -18.91
C GLY A 4 44.95 -47.68 -18.82
N ARG A 5 43.91 -47.11 -19.44
CA ARG A 5 43.54 -45.69 -19.32
C ARG A 5 42.93 -45.41 -17.93
N PRO A 6 43.25 -44.29 -17.26
CA PRO A 6 42.49 -43.84 -16.10
C PRO A 6 41.17 -43.19 -16.53
N GLY A 7 40.10 -43.51 -15.80
CA GLY A 7 38.76 -42.92 -15.97
C GLY A 7 38.69 -41.45 -15.52
N PRO A 8 37.60 -40.75 -15.87
CA PRO A 8 37.43 -39.34 -15.57
C PRO A 8 37.21 -39.11 -14.07
N VAL A 9 37.99 -38.17 -13.52
CA VAL A 9 37.95 -37.73 -12.13
C VAL A 9 36.65 -36.98 -11.85
N ASP A 10 35.96 -37.40 -10.78
CA ASP A 10 34.80 -36.73 -10.20
C ASP A 10 35.11 -35.26 -9.90
N ARG A 11 34.42 -34.35 -10.61
CA ARG A 11 34.39 -32.94 -10.23
C ARG A 11 33.42 -32.78 -9.06
N PRO A 12 33.83 -32.15 -7.94
CA PRO A 12 32.91 -31.87 -6.85
C PRO A 12 31.83 -30.87 -7.32
N PRO A 13 30.61 -30.94 -6.76
CA PRO A 13 29.53 -30.06 -7.16
C PRO A 13 29.91 -28.61 -6.84
N TYR A 14 29.75 -27.77 -7.86
CA TYR A 14 29.85 -26.33 -7.81
C TYR A 14 28.93 -25.82 -6.68
N ARG A 15 29.51 -25.43 -5.55
CA ARG A 15 28.78 -24.74 -4.48
C ARG A 15 28.23 -23.45 -5.07
N ALA A 16 26.92 -23.42 -5.32
CA ALA A 16 26.19 -22.19 -5.56
C ALA A 16 26.44 -21.28 -4.36
N SER A 17 27.18 -20.20 -4.60
CA SER A 17 27.42 -19.14 -3.64
C SER A 17 26.06 -18.58 -3.22
N ARG A 18 25.66 -18.88 -1.99
CA ARG A 18 24.49 -18.30 -1.33
C ARG A 18 24.59 -16.77 -1.41
N ALA A 19 23.57 -16.15 -1.96
CA ALA A 19 23.36 -14.71 -1.95
C ALA A 19 23.22 -14.23 -0.49
N ALA A 20 24.34 -13.83 0.12
CA ALA A 20 24.38 -13.19 1.45
C ALA A 20 24.28 -11.64 1.37
N GLY A 21 24.13 -11.08 0.17
CA GLY A 21 24.16 -9.63 -0.05
C GLY A 21 22.88 -8.87 0.32
N GLY A 22 21.71 -9.53 0.31
CA GLY A 22 20.42 -8.87 0.55
C GLY A 22 20.15 -8.55 2.03
N SER A 23 20.57 -9.44 2.94
CA SER A 23 20.32 -9.26 4.38
C SER A 23 21.12 -8.11 4.99
N SER A 24 22.33 -7.82 4.49
CA SER A 24 23.20 -6.79 5.07
C SER A 24 22.69 -5.37 4.79
N GLN A 25 22.25 -5.09 3.55
CA GLN A 25 21.70 -3.78 3.19
C GLN A 25 20.36 -3.51 3.88
N LEU A 26 19.52 -4.53 4.05
CA LEU A 26 18.23 -4.42 4.74
C LEU A 26 18.42 -3.95 6.19
N THR A 27 19.33 -4.62 6.90
CA THR A 27 19.64 -4.29 8.30
C THR A 27 20.29 -2.91 8.42
N GLU A 28 21.09 -2.49 7.44
CA GLU A 28 21.72 -1.16 7.42
C GLU A 28 20.71 -0.03 7.18
N LEU A 29 19.80 -0.18 6.22
CA LEU A 29 18.72 0.78 5.96
C LEU A 29 17.78 0.90 7.16
N GLN A 30 17.38 -0.22 7.76
CA GLN A 30 16.54 -0.22 8.96
C GLN A 30 17.23 0.49 10.12
N LYS A 31 18.49 0.16 10.42
CA LYS A 31 19.27 0.82 11.47
C LYS A 31 19.42 2.31 11.25
N ARG A 32 19.61 2.73 9.99
CA ARG A 32 19.80 4.13 9.63
C ARG A 32 18.52 4.95 9.76
N PHE A 33 17.39 4.42 9.30
CA PHE A 33 16.20 5.24 9.07
C PHE A 33 15.09 5.06 10.09
N VAL A 34 14.92 3.86 10.69
CA VAL A 34 13.88 3.62 11.70
C VAL A 34 13.96 4.64 12.85
N PRO A 35 15.14 4.99 13.41
CA PRO A 35 15.23 5.98 14.48
C PRO A 35 14.93 7.43 14.05
N THR A 36 14.89 7.71 12.74
CA THR A 36 14.80 9.09 12.20
C THR A 36 13.40 9.48 11.76
N ILE A 37 12.47 8.53 11.71
CA ILE A 37 11.11 8.76 11.23
C ILE A 37 10.26 9.31 12.37
N SER A 38 10.21 10.64 12.43
CA SER A 38 9.36 11.37 13.37
C SER A 38 7.97 11.57 12.79
N GLY A 39 6.95 11.34 13.61
CA GLY A 39 5.57 11.63 13.23
C GLY A 39 5.30 13.12 13.12
N ARG A 40 4.25 13.48 12.39
CA ARG A 40 3.65 14.82 12.34
C ARG A 40 2.15 14.73 12.55
N LEU A 41 1.59 15.72 13.22
CA LEU A 41 0.14 15.88 13.36
C LEU A 41 -0.35 16.87 12.29
N GLU A 42 -1.25 16.43 11.44
CA GLU A 42 -1.80 17.17 10.31
C GLU A 42 -3.34 17.19 10.37
N GLN A 43 -3.97 18.05 9.56
CA GLN A 43 -5.43 18.24 9.53
C GLN A 43 -6.04 18.47 10.92
N GLU A 44 -5.69 19.60 11.54
CA GLU A 44 -6.17 19.93 12.91
C GLU A 44 -5.83 18.83 13.94
N ARG A 45 -4.67 18.18 13.76
CA ARG A 45 -4.17 17.07 14.57
C ARG A 45 -4.95 15.75 14.46
N LYS A 46 -5.87 15.62 13.51
CA LYS A 46 -6.67 14.40 13.32
C LYS A 46 -5.92 13.30 12.57
N VAL A 47 -4.85 13.65 11.84
CA VAL A 47 -4.06 12.70 11.05
C VAL A 47 -2.62 12.69 11.55
N VAL A 48 -2.15 11.53 12.00
CA VAL A 48 -0.75 11.28 12.29
C VAL A 48 -0.08 10.82 11.00
N THR A 49 1.01 11.45 10.59
CA THR A 49 1.76 11.07 9.38
C THR A 49 3.22 10.80 9.70
N TRP A 50 3.79 9.79 9.04
CA TRP A 50 5.21 9.51 9.02
C TRP A 50 5.67 9.55 7.58
N ARG A 51 6.49 10.57 7.28
CA ARG A 51 7.09 10.78 5.97
C ARG A 51 8.49 10.22 5.99
N PHE A 52 8.77 9.27 5.10
CA PHE A 52 10.07 8.64 5.02
C PHE A 52 10.99 9.51 4.15
N PRO A 53 12.32 9.43 4.33
CA PRO A 53 13.27 10.05 3.41
C PRO A 53 13.02 9.60 1.97
N LEU A 54 13.36 10.46 1.01
CA LEU A 54 13.08 10.23 -0.41
C LEU A 54 13.70 8.93 -0.94
N GLU A 55 14.83 8.51 -0.37
CA GLU A 55 15.51 7.24 -0.64
C GLU A 55 14.67 6.03 -0.26
N LEU A 56 13.72 6.16 0.66
CA LEU A 56 12.79 5.11 1.08
C LEU A 56 11.46 5.22 0.33
N SER A 57 11.55 5.30 -1.00
CA SER A 57 10.41 5.16 -1.92
C SER A 57 10.64 3.99 -2.86
N GLN A 58 9.58 3.46 -3.45
CA GLN A 58 9.67 2.32 -4.38
C GLN A 58 10.57 2.56 -5.59
N SER A 59 10.77 3.82 -5.99
CA SER A 59 11.59 4.21 -7.14
C SER A 59 13.06 4.45 -6.79
N ARG A 60 13.40 4.66 -5.50
CA ARG A 60 14.76 5.06 -5.08
C ARG A 60 15.42 4.09 -4.10
N ILE A 61 14.66 3.24 -3.41
CA ILE A 61 15.20 2.33 -2.41
C ILE A 61 16.27 1.42 -3.01
N ALA A 62 17.29 1.10 -2.21
CA ALA A 62 18.46 0.31 -2.62
C ALA A 62 19.20 0.87 -3.86
N GLY A 63 19.19 2.20 -4.03
CA GLY A 63 19.94 2.89 -5.09
C GLY A 63 19.31 2.76 -6.48
N ARG A 64 18.03 2.42 -6.57
CA ARG A 64 17.29 2.35 -7.85
C ARG A 64 17.30 3.72 -8.55
N LYS A 65 17.55 3.70 -9.86
CA LYS A 65 17.58 4.88 -10.74
C LYS A 65 16.43 4.91 -11.74
N LYS A 66 15.63 3.84 -11.80
CA LYS A 66 14.49 3.70 -12.72
C LYS A 66 13.18 3.81 -11.94
N PRO A 67 12.14 4.43 -12.53
CA PRO A 67 10.78 4.38 -11.98
C PRO A 67 10.35 2.94 -11.67
N SER A 68 9.54 2.77 -10.64
CA SER A 68 8.96 1.47 -10.28
C SER A 68 7.45 1.50 -10.47
N SER A 69 6.90 0.38 -10.95
CA SER A 69 5.47 0.12 -11.12
C SER A 69 5.01 -1.02 -10.21
N ALA A 70 5.73 -1.26 -9.11
CA ALA A 70 5.51 -2.37 -8.18
C ALA A 70 4.47 -2.10 -7.09
N CYS A 71 3.86 -0.91 -7.04
CA CYS A 71 3.03 -0.45 -5.92
C CYS A 71 1.91 -1.41 -5.50
N THR A 72 1.23 -2.06 -6.46
CA THR A 72 0.18 -3.05 -6.13
C THR A 72 0.75 -4.29 -5.45
N ILE A 73 1.92 -4.78 -5.88
CA ILE A 73 2.61 -5.91 -5.22
C ILE A 73 3.08 -5.49 -3.84
N ILE A 74 3.66 -4.30 -3.71
CA ILE A 74 4.13 -3.76 -2.43
C ILE A 74 2.97 -3.69 -1.43
N ALA A 75 1.80 -3.21 -1.85
CA ALA A 75 0.60 -3.16 -0.99
C ALA A 75 0.16 -4.56 -0.53
N VAL A 76 0.17 -5.56 -1.42
CA VAL A 76 -0.16 -6.96 -1.06
C VAL A 76 0.88 -7.54 -0.10
N LYS A 77 2.17 -7.31 -0.35
CA LYS A 77 3.27 -7.79 0.51
C LYS A 77 3.25 -7.13 1.88
N LEU A 78 2.89 -5.86 1.95
CA LEU A 78 2.72 -5.15 3.20
C LEU A 78 1.55 -5.72 4.00
N ALA A 79 0.40 -5.96 3.35
CA ALA A 79 -0.75 -6.61 3.98
C ALA A 79 -0.39 -8.01 4.52
N GLU A 80 0.37 -8.79 3.75
CA GLU A 80 0.85 -10.10 4.18
C GLU A 80 1.73 -10.02 5.43
N THR A 81 2.73 -9.14 5.41
CA THR A 81 3.65 -8.98 6.53
C THR A 81 2.92 -8.51 7.79
N ILE A 82 2.03 -7.52 7.66
CA ILE A 82 1.21 -7.01 8.78
C ILE A 82 0.34 -8.13 9.36
N TYR A 83 -0.37 -8.88 8.51
CA TYR A 83 -1.23 -9.96 8.97
C TYR A 83 -0.44 -11.07 9.65
N ARG A 84 0.62 -11.58 9.01
CA ARG A 84 1.42 -12.70 9.54
C ARG A 84 2.13 -12.35 10.83
N GLN A 85 2.58 -11.10 11.01
CA GLN A 85 3.30 -10.66 12.20
C GLN A 85 2.38 -10.06 13.28
N GLY A 86 1.10 -9.88 12.97
CA GLY A 86 0.12 -9.28 13.89
C GLY A 86 0.42 -7.83 14.23
N ILE A 87 0.89 -7.05 13.25
CA ILE A 87 1.28 -5.65 13.47
C ILE A 87 0.02 -4.78 13.62
N ARG A 88 -0.08 -4.05 14.72
CA ARG A 88 -1.11 -3.01 14.94
C ARG A 88 -0.65 -1.66 14.37
N LEU A 89 -1.59 -0.81 13.97
CA LEU A 89 -1.26 0.52 13.43
C LEU A 89 -0.61 1.42 14.48
N LEU A 90 -1.21 1.47 15.67
CA LEU A 90 -0.74 2.24 16.82
C LEU A 90 -1.34 1.62 18.08
N SER A 91 -0.53 1.26 19.07
CA SER A 91 -1.04 0.60 20.28
C SER A 91 -1.80 1.54 21.23
N ASN A 92 -1.64 2.86 21.14
CA ASN A 92 -2.21 3.84 22.10
C ASN A 92 -2.63 5.16 21.43
N LEU A 93 -3.43 5.12 20.36
CA LEU A 93 -3.95 6.35 19.73
C LEU A 93 -4.88 7.13 20.69
N GLY A 94 -5.43 6.48 21.73
CA GLY A 94 -6.26 7.12 22.75
C GLY A 94 -5.54 8.08 23.70
N ASN A 95 -4.20 7.97 23.83
CA ASN A 95 -3.41 8.88 24.67
C ASN A 95 -2.89 10.11 23.90
N LEU A 96 -3.09 10.17 22.58
CA LEU A 96 -3.08 11.43 21.86
C LEU A 96 -4.34 12.16 22.30
N HIS A 97 -4.24 12.98 23.36
CA HIS A 97 -5.26 13.94 23.74
C HIS A 97 -5.48 14.89 22.55
N LEU A 98 -6.37 14.50 21.63
CA LEU A 98 -6.89 15.31 20.53
C LEU A 98 -8.08 16.16 21.00
N THR A 99 -8.21 16.33 22.32
CA THR A 99 -9.27 17.14 22.92
C THR A 99 -9.10 18.59 22.51
N HIS A 100 -10.13 19.11 21.85
CA HIS A 100 -10.40 20.55 21.72
C HIS A 100 -10.16 21.25 23.06
N PRO A 101 -9.42 22.36 23.13
CA PRO A 101 -9.37 23.16 24.34
C PRO A 101 -10.68 23.96 24.42
N LEU A 102 -11.66 23.44 25.16
CA LEU A 102 -12.70 24.25 25.76
C LEU A 102 -12.47 24.21 27.27
N GLY A 103 -11.79 25.25 27.77
CA GLY A 103 -11.72 25.61 29.19
C GLY A 103 -10.76 24.79 30.05
N ASP A 104 -9.52 25.27 30.24
CA ASP A 104 -8.94 25.55 31.56
C ASP A 104 -7.42 25.83 31.43
N GLU A 105 -7.02 27.09 31.60
CA GLU A 105 -5.66 27.60 31.47
C GLU A 105 -4.70 27.25 32.64
N ARG A 106 -4.81 26.09 33.29
CA ARG A 106 -3.98 25.81 34.48
C ARG A 106 -3.36 24.42 34.64
N SER A 107 -3.30 23.59 33.59
CA SER A 107 -2.53 22.34 33.65
C SER A 107 -1.25 22.39 32.80
N SER A 108 -0.16 21.97 33.42
CA SER A 108 1.23 22.01 32.95
C SER A 108 1.44 21.55 31.50
N LEU A 109 2.13 22.38 30.72
CA LEU A 109 2.60 22.11 29.36
C LEU A 109 3.50 20.86 29.31
N SER A 110 2.93 19.69 29.06
CA SER A 110 3.62 18.69 28.24
C SER A 110 3.16 18.93 26.81
N SER A 111 4.10 19.33 25.94
CA SER A 111 3.80 19.39 24.51
C SER A 111 3.31 18.01 24.06
N PRO A 112 2.24 17.92 23.25
CA PRO A 112 1.78 16.62 22.76
C PRO A 112 2.94 15.97 22.00
N SER A 113 3.50 14.90 22.58
CA SER A 113 4.58 14.15 21.97
C SER A 113 4.02 13.43 20.76
N VAL A 114 4.45 13.82 19.56
CA VAL A 114 4.01 13.17 18.34
C VAL A 114 4.52 11.71 18.34
N PRO A 115 3.67 10.72 18.06
CA PRO A 115 4.09 9.32 18.16
C PRO A 115 5.19 9.00 17.16
N VAL A 116 6.14 8.18 17.61
CA VAL A 116 7.12 7.51 16.75
C VAL A 116 6.40 6.41 15.97
N CYS A 117 6.78 6.18 14.71
CA CYS A 117 6.21 5.09 13.93
C CYS A 117 6.61 3.76 14.58
N PRO A 118 5.70 2.79 14.79
CA PRO A 118 6.07 1.49 15.31
C PRO A 118 7.20 0.88 14.47
N SER A 119 8.23 0.35 15.14
CA SER A 119 9.43 -0.16 14.47
C SER A 119 9.14 -1.35 13.57
N GLU A 120 8.17 -2.17 13.97
CA GLU A 120 7.64 -3.33 13.28
C GLU A 120 6.93 -2.90 12.01
N LEU A 121 6.08 -1.86 12.10
CA LEU A 121 5.38 -1.31 10.95
C LEU A 121 6.35 -0.66 9.95
N THR A 122 7.33 0.09 10.46
CA THR A 122 8.40 0.70 9.65
C THR A 122 9.21 -0.37 8.92
N SER A 123 9.59 -1.43 9.63
CA SER A 123 10.35 -2.54 9.05
C SER A 123 9.53 -3.31 8.02
N ALA A 124 8.26 -3.60 8.31
CA ALA A 124 7.34 -4.24 7.39
C ALA A 124 7.15 -3.41 6.11
N PHE A 125 7.03 -2.09 6.25
CA PHE A 125 6.90 -1.16 5.14
C PHE A 125 8.14 -1.18 4.23
N ILE A 126 9.34 -1.00 4.80
CA ILE A 126 10.60 -1.04 4.06
C ILE A 126 10.79 -2.39 3.36
N ASN A 127 10.55 -3.49 4.07
CA ASN A 127 10.70 -4.85 3.53
C ASN A 127 9.72 -5.09 2.38
N ALA A 128 8.46 -4.66 2.52
CA ALA A 128 7.46 -4.80 1.47
C ALA A 128 7.85 -4.03 0.20
N ILE A 129 8.47 -2.84 0.31
CA ILE A 129 8.96 -2.08 -0.85
C ILE A 129 10.07 -2.86 -1.56
N ILE A 130 11.02 -3.43 -0.81
CA ILE A 130 12.15 -4.19 -1.37
C ILE A 130 11.65 -5.47 -2.04
N GLU A 131 10.95 -6.32 -1.29
CA GLU A 131 10.41 -7.58 -1.79
C GLU A 131 9.46 -7.35 -2.97
N GLY A 132 8.59 -6.35 -2.89
CA GLY A 132 7.65 -6.04 -3.95
C GLY A 132 8.33 -5.62 -5.26
N ASN A 133 9.43 -4.85 -5.17
CA ASN A 133 10.26 -4.51 -6.32
C ASN A 133 10.96 -5.74 -6.94
N GLU A 134 11.43 -6.68 -6.11
CA GLU A 134 12.06 -7.93 -6.56
C GLU A 134 11.06 -8.84 -7.29
N ILE A 135 9.88 -9.04 -6.69
CA ILE A 135 8.79 -9.82 -7.29
C ILE A 135 8.35 -9.18 -8.61
N HIS A 136 8.19 -7.84 -8.64
CA HIS A 136 7.83 -7.11 -9.85
C HIS A 136 8.86 -7.31 -10.96
N ALA A 137 10.15 -7.15 -10.67
CA ALA A 137 11.22 -7.33 -11.64
C ALA A 137 11.23 -8.74 -12.23
N LYS A 138 11.01 -9.76 -11.39
CA LYS A 138 10.89 -11.15 -11.83
C LYS A 138 9.69 -11.36 -12.76
N LEU A 139 8.51 -10.88 -12.38
CA LEU A 139 7.29 -11.03 -13.17
C LEU A 139 7.34 -10.29 -14.51
N VAL A 140 7.94 -9.09 -14.55
CA VAL A 140 8.15 -8.36 -15.81
C VAL A 140 9.15 -9.10 -16.70
N HIS A 141 10.22 -9.65 -16.12
CA HIS A 141 11.19 -10.45 -16.86
C HIS A 141 10.54 -11.70 -17.47
N ASP A 142 9.76 -12.44 -16.69
CA ASP A 142 9.06 -13.65 -17.16
C ASP A 142 8.04 -13.30 -18.25
N ARG A 143 7.27 -12.22 -18.09
CA ARG A 143 6.30 -11.75 -19.10
C ARG A 143 6.94 -11.35 -20.43
N ARG A 144 8.10 -10.69 -20.40
CA ARG A 144 8.82 -10.30 -21.64
C ARG A 144 9.25 -11.51 -22.46
N ARG A 145 9.32 -12.71 -21.85
CA ARG A 145 9.57 -13.97 -22.56
C ARG A 145 8.31 -14.58 -23.17
N GLU A 146 7.12 -14.13 -22.77
CA GLU A 146 5.80 -14.67 -23.11
C GLU A 146 4.96 -13.73 -24.02
N GLU A 147 5.61 -12.81 -24.76
CA GLU A 147 5.05 -11.97 -25.85
C GLU A 147 4.22 -10.72 -25.49
N ASP A 148 3.83 -10.47 -24.23
CA ASP A 148 3.05 -9.26 -23.86
C ASP A 148 3.88 -8.18 -23.13
N ALA A 149 4.56 -7.34 -23.91
CA ALA A 149 5.53 -6.35 -23.40
C ALA A 149 4.93 -4.98 -22.99
N GLN A 150 3.62 -4.75 -23.11
CA GLN A 150 3.11 -3.36 -23.13
C GLN A 150 2.73 -2.75 -21.78
N SER A 151 2.52 -3.54 -20.73
CA SER A 151 2.14 -3.01 -19.41
C SER A 151 3.12 -3.46 -18.32
N GLU A 152 3.79 -2.48 -17.72
CA GLU A 152 4.67 -2.69 -16.55
C GLU A 152 3.90 -2.57 -15.22
N THR A 153 2.65 -2.11 -15.22
CA THR A 153 1.78 -2.05 -14.04
C THR A 153 0.96 -3.33 -13.91
N PHE A 154 0.68 -3.75 -12.67
CA PHE A 154 -0.13 -4.94 -12.41
C PHE A 154 -1.48 -4.58 -11.80
N THR A 155 -2.52 -5.22 -12.34
CA THR A 155 -3.85 -5.27 -11.72
C THR A 155 -3.79 -6.03 -10.40
N ILE A 156 -4.79 -5.82 -9.53
CA ILE A 156 -4.88 -6.51 -8.23
C ILE A 156 -4.81 -8.04 -8.38
N PRO A 157 -5.59 -8.69 -9.29
CA PRO A 157 -5.48 -10.14 -9.47
C PRO A 157 -4.08 -10.63 -9.85
N ARG A 158 -3.35 -9.86 -10.66
CA ARG A 158 -1.98 -10.21 -11.06
C ARG A 158 -0.98 -10.01 -9.93
N ALA A 159 -1.13 -8.96 -9.13
CA ALA A 159 -0.32 -8.76 -7.93
C ALA A 159 -0.54 -9.88 -6.91
N LEU A 160 -1.80 -10.29 -6.67
CA LEU A 160 -2.12 -11.42 -5.80
C LEU A 160 -1.49 -12.73 -6.29
N GLN A 161 -1.58 -13.00 -7.60
CA GLN A 161 -0.92 -14.16 -8.22
C GLN A 161 0.60 -14.11 -8.04
N GLY A 162 1.20 -12.93 -8.28
CA GLY A 162 2.64 -12.69 -8.10
C GLY A 162 3.12 -12.92 -6.67
N CYS A 163 2.27 -12.65 -5.69
CA CYS A 163 2.50 -12.91 -4.27
C CYS A 163 2.06 -14.32 -3.84
N GLY A 164 1.81 -15.23 -4.77
CA GLY A 164 1.49 -16.64 -4.47
C GLY A 164 0.06 -16.87 -3.97
N ASN A 165 -0.87 -15.95 -4.21
CA ASN A 165 -2.28 -16.04 -3.78
C ASN A 165 -2.45 -16.29 -2.27
N VAL A 166 -1.49 -15.80 -1.46
CA VAL A 166 -1.59 -15.81 0.01
C VAL A 166 -2.77 -14.94 0.48
N PHE A 167 -3.11 -13.91 -0.28
CA PHE A 167 -4.36 -13.18 -0.14
C PHE A 167 -5.29 -13.47 -1.33
N LYS A 168 -6.59 -13.37 -1.08
CA LYS A 168 -7.64 -13.40 -2.11
C LYS A 168 -8.44 -12.11 -2.06
N GLU A 169 -8.89 -11.67 -3.23
CA GLU A 169 -9.85 -10.58 -3.35
C GLU A 169 -11.24 -11.08 -2.94
N LEU A 170 -11.86 -10.38 -1.98
CA LEU A 170 -13.21 -10.68 -1.50
C LEU A 170 -14.25 -9.94 -2.34
N GLN A 171 -14.00 -8.67 -2.63
CA GLN A 171 -14.83 -7.85 -3.48
C GLN A 171 -13.99 -6.71 -4.08
N TYR A 172 -14.25 -6.41 -5.35
CA TYR A 172 -13.71 -5.29 -6.11
C TYR A 172 -14.83 -4.36 -6.53
N VAL A 173 -14.59 -3.05 -6.50
CA VAL A 173 -15.43 -2.06 -7.16
C VAL A 173 -14.58 -0.98 -7.85
N SER A 174 -15.04 -0.56 -9.03
CA SER A 174 -14.53 0.63 -9.73
C SER A 174 -15.54 1.75 -9.56
N VAL A 175 -15.11 2.87 -8.97
CA VAL A 175 -15.94 4.02 -8.61
C VAL A 175 -15.69 5.17 -9.58
N CYS A 176 -16.75 5.71 -10.17
CA CYS A 176 -16.71 6.95 -10.95
C CYS A 176 -17.23 8.10 -10.08
N GLY A 177 -16.58 9.25 -10.15
CA GLY A 177 -16.87 10.42 -9.33
C GLY A 177 -15.65 10.87 -8.54
N ARG A 178 -15.74 12.07 -7.94
CA ARG A 178 -14.62 12.66 -7.20
C ARG A 178 -14.19 11.77 -6.05
N LEU A 179 -12.88 11.57 -5.90
CA LEU A 179 -12.31 10.73 -4.85
C LEU A 179 -12.76 11.21 -3.46
N ILE A 180 -12.65 12.52 -3.21
CA ILE A 180 -12.97 13.18 -1.94
C ILE A 180 -14.41 12.96 -1.47
N ASP A 181 -15.36 12.87 -2.40
CA ASP A 181 -16.78 12.73 -2.05
C ASP A 181 -17.17 11.28 -1.75
N ASN A 182 -16.49 10.32 -2.37
CA ASN A 182 -16.97 8.95 -2.45
C ASN A 182 -16.21 8.00 -1.52
N ILE A 183 -14.88 8.15 -1.40
CA ILE A 183 -14.00 7.13 -0.80
C ILE A 183 -14.41 6.76 0.63
N SER A 184 -14.86 7.71 1.45
CA SER A 184 -15.27 7.46 2.84
C SER A 184 -16.36 6.39 2.94
N SER A 185 -17.35 6.43 2.05
CA SER A 185 -18.46 5.46 2.04
C SER A 185 -17.99 4.05 1.64
N PHE A 186 -17.05 3.97 0.68
CA PHE A 186 -16.51 2.70 0.22
C PHE A 186 -15.53 2.08 1.23
N VAL A 187 -14.82 2.89 2.01
CA VAL A 187 -13.99 2.41 3.12
C VAL A 187 -14.85 1.92 4.28
N ARG A 188 -15.94 2.64 4.61
CA ARG A 188 -16.83 2.29 5.72
C ARG A 188 -17.63 1.01 5.46
N GLY A 189 -18.07 0.76 4.22
CA GLY A 189 -18.89 -0.41 3.88
C GLY A 189 -18.33 -1.73 4.41
N PRO A 190 -17.08 -2.12 4.07
CA PRO A 190 -16.45 -3.32 4.59
C PRO A 190 -16.28 -3.33 6.12
N ILE A 191 -15.98 -2.17 6.72
CA ILE A 191 -15.74 -2.01 8.16
C ILE A 191 -17.01 -2.26 8.98
N GLU A 192 -18.13 -1.70 8.51
CA GLU A 192 -19.45 -1.75 9.13
C GLU A 192 -20.22 -3.03 8.74
N SER A 193 -19.70 -3.79 7.75
CA SER A 193 -20.29 -5.05 7.33
C SER A 193 -20.17 -6.13 8.40
N GLY A 194 -21.31 -6.69 8.80
CA GLY A 194 -21.36 -7.86 9.68
C GLY A 194 -20.70 -9.12 9.10
N ALA A 195 -20.34 -9.13 7.81
CA ALA A 195 -19.60 -10.23 7.18
C ALA A 195 -18.12 -10.28 7.60
N LEU A 196 -17.57 -9.17 8.10
CA LEU A 196 -16.17 -9.04 8.54
C LEU A 196 -16.10 -8.66 10.03
N ALA A 197 -17.15 -8.96 10.80
CA ALA A 197 -17.24 -8.56 12.20
C ALA A 197 -16.17 -9.20 13.09
N ASP A 198 -15.76 -10.43 12.75
CA ASP A 198 -14.69 -11.22 13.38
C ASP A 198 -13.29 -10.89 12.85
N HIS A 199 -13.18 -10.03 11.84
CA HIS A 199 -11.89 -9.55 11.37
C HIS A 199 -11.39 -8.40 12.25
N ASP A 200 -10.31 -8.64 12.98
CA ASP A 200 -9.60 -7.63 13.77
C ASP A 200 -8.94 -6.57 12.88
N GLN A 201 -8.61 -6.95 11.65
CA GLN A 201 -8.07 -6.04 10.64
C GLN A 201 -8.75 -6.26 9.29
N ILE A 202 -8.99 -5.17 8.58
CA ILE A 202 -9.55 -5.20 7.22
C ILE A 202 -8.55 -4.52 6.29
N PHE A 203 -8.12 -5.26 5.27
CA PHE A 203 -7.14 -4.83 4.29
C PHE A 203 -7.84 -4.44 3.00
N MET A 204 -7.55 -3.25 2.50
CA MET A 204 -8.11 -2.71 1.27
C MET A 204 -7.01 -2.17 0.38
N ILE A 205 -7.03 -2.49 -0.91
CA ILE A 205 -6.14 -1.86 -1.90
C ILE A 205 -6.93 -0.78 -2.62
N LEU A 206 -6.45 0.46 -2.54
CA LEU A 206 -6.99 1.60 -3.29
C LEU A 206 -6.06 1.88 -4.48
N ILE A 207 -6.64 1.98 -5.67
CA ILE A 207 -5.94 2.41 -6.90
C ILE A 207 -6.60 3.69 -7.42
N ALA A 208 -5.83 4.75 -7.55
CA ALA A 208 -6.25 5.97 -8.21
C ALA A 208 -5.07 6.58 -8.97
N TYR A 209 -5.31 7.12 -10.18
CA TYR A 209 -4.26 7.71 -11.01
C TYR A 209 -3.02 6.80 -11.18
N GLU A 210 -3.26 5.51 -11.45
CA GLU A 210 -2.21 4.48 -11.62
C GLU A 210 -1.33 4.24 -10.38
N ARG A 211 -1.70 4.79 -9.21
CA ARG A 211 -1.03 4.59 -7.93
C ARG A 211 -1.86 3.68 -7.04
N ALA A 212 -1.26 2.58 -6.59
CA ALA A 212 -1.85 1.67 -5.61
C ALA A 212 -1.29 1.94 -4.21
N MET A 213 -2.16 1.89 -3.21
CA MET A 213 -1.82 2.03 -1.80
C MET A 213 -2.60 1.04 -0.94
N LEU A 214 -2.06 0.73 0.25
CA LEU A 214 -2.73 -0.10 1.24
C LEU A 214 -3.53 0.80 2.19
N LEU A 215 -4.82 0.49 2.34
CA LEU A 215 -5.66 0.95 3.43
C LEU A 215 -5.83 -0.21 4.42
N LEU A 216 -5.65 0.07 5.70
CA LEU A 216 -5.76 -0.89 6.79
C LEU A 216 -6.68 -0.33 7.85
N TYR A 217 -7.79 -1.01 8.14
CA TYR A 217 -8.57 -0.73 9.33
C TYR A 217 -8.13 -1.65 10.47
N ASP A 218 -7.81 -1.08 11.64
CA ASP A 218 -7.49 -1.81 12.87
C ASP A 218 -8.63 -1.62 13.87
N ARG A 219 -9.40 -2.68 14.09
CA ARG A 219 -10.62 -2.65 14.91
C ARG A 219 -10.34 -2.37 16.37
N HIS A 220 -9.22 -2.87 16.90
CA HIS A 220 -8.86 -2.70 18.31
C HIS A 220 -8.71 -1.22 18.69
N ASN A 221 -8.15 -0.43 17.79
CA ASN A 221 -7.89 0.99 18.00
C ASN A 221 -8.94 1.91 17.36
N ASN A 222 -9.92 1.32 16.66
CA ASN A 222 -10.84 2.00 15.76
C ASN A 222 -10.12 3.02 14.86
N SER A 223 -9.01 2.59 14.26
CA SER A 223 -8.15 3.46 13.44
C SER A 223 -8.06 2.95 12.01
N ILE A 224 -7.82 3.88 11.09
CA ILE A 224 -7.52 3.58 9.70
C ILE A 224 -6.13 4.11 9.36
N GLY A 225 -5.35 3.26 8.71
CA GLY A 225 -4.03 3.56 8.17
C GLY A 225 -4.06 3.56 6.65
N LEU A 226 -3.27 4.46 6.07
CA LEU A 226 -2.94 4.55 4.66
C LEU A 226 -1.44 4.41 4.53
N MET A 227 -0.97 3.52 3.66
CA MET A 227 0.45 3.33 3.36
C MET A 227 0.67 3.47 1.86
N ASP A 228 1.44 4.49 1.47
CA ASP A 228 1.82 4.77 0.09
C ASP A 228 3.34 4.66 -0.08
N SER A 229 3.78 3.84 -1.03
CA SER A 229 5.20 3.58 -1.29
C SER A 229 5.84 4.51 -2.33
N HIS A 230 5.06 5.38 -2.97
CA HIS A 230 5.56 6.32 -3.97
C HIS A 230 6.47 7.39 -3.34
N ALA A 231 7.17 8.13 -4.20
CA ALA A 231 7.83 9.38 -3.81
C ALA A 231 6.84 10.53 -3.97
N HIS A 232 6.81 11.44 -3.00
CA HIS A 232 5.99 12.64 -3.00
C HIS A 232 6.91 13.84 -3.08
N LEU A 233 7.01 14.44 -4.27
CA LEU A 233 7.81 15.64 -4.48
C LEU A 233 7.00 16.87 -4.06
N SER A 234 7.72 17.92 -3.67
CA SER A 234 7.14 19.21 -3.34
C SER A 234 6.24 19.70 -4.47
N THR A 235 5.04 20.14 -4.10
CA THR A 235 4.09 20.77 -5.03
C THR A 235 3.75 22.16 -4.51
N CYS A 236 3.00 22.95 -5.28
CA CYS A 236 2.48 24.24 -4.80
C CYS A 236 1.59 24.14 -3.55
N LEU A 237 1.15 22.92 -3.17
CA LEU A 237 0.35 22.67 -1.98
C LEU A 237 1.17 22.06 -0.82
N VAL A 238 2.40 21.63 -1.08
CA VAL A 238 3.21 20.84 -0.14
C VAL A 238 4.69 21.19 -0.28
N ASP A 239 5.26 21.80 0.76
CA ASP A 239 6.65 22.25 0.80
C ASP A 239 7.65 21.21 1.36
N SER A 240 7.45 19.92 1.06
CA SER A 240 8.40 18.90 1.51
C SER A 240 8.42 17.66 0.61
N ASP A 241 9.60 17.35 0.09
CA ASP A 241 9.88 16.06 -0.53
C ASP A 241 9.82 14.94 0.52
N ALA A 242 9.20 13.82 0.14
CA ALA A 242 9.16 12.60 0.93
C ALA A 242 9.27 11.36 0.04
N GLY A 243 9.79 10.28 0.62
CA GLY A 243 9.68 8.95 0.06
C GLY A 243 8.30 8.38 0.37
N GLY A 244 8.23 7.10 0.75
CA GLY A 244 6.97 6.50 1.18
C GLY A 244 6.37 7.22 2.39
N VAL A 245 5.07 7.07 2.57
CA VAL A 245 4.31 7.73 3.65
C VAL A 245 3.36 6.74 4.30
N ILE A 246 3.25 6.85 5.62
CA ILE A 246 2.22 6.20 6.43
C ILE A 246 1.39 7.30 7.08
N ALA A 247 0.07 7.25 6.92
CA ALA A 247 -0.86 8.16 7.59
C ALA A 247 -1.89 7.34 8.37
N VAL A 248 -2.21 7.75 9.60
CA VAL A 248 -3.17 7.07 10.48
C VAL A 248 -4.08 8.08 11.15
N CYS A 249 -5.37 7.79 11.21
CA CYS A 249 -6.36 8.55 11.97
C CYS A 249 -7.37 7.61 12.66
N LYS A 250 -8.23 8.17 13.53
CA LYS A 250 -9.43 7.46 13.99
C LYS A 250 -10.43 7.30 12.84
N LEU A 251 -11.27 6.27 12.89
CA LEU A 251 -12.29 6.06 11.86
C LEU A 251 -13.29 7.23 11.79
N GLU A 252 -13.62 7.86 12.93
CA GLU A 252 -14.45 9.09 12.97
C GLU A 252 -13.83 10.25 12.17
N ASP A 253 -12.49 10.32 12.13
CA ASP A 253 -11.73 11.35 11.44
C ASP A 253 -11.40 11.02 9.98
N ILE A 254 -12.04 9.98 9.40
CA ILE A 254 -11.77 9.56 8.02
C ILE A 254 -11.89 10.70 7.00
N ALA A 255 -12.79 11.67 7.21
CA ALA A 255 -12.93 12.83 6.34
C ALA A 255 -11.64 13.67 6.30
N SER A 256 -10.96 13.84 7.44
CA SER A 256 -9.67 14.53 7.52
C SER A 256 -8.56 13.74 6.82
N LEU A 257 -8.51 12.41 6.98
CA LEU A 257 -7.56 11.57 6.22
C LEU A 257 -7.80 11.66 4.72
N VAL A 258 -9.07 11.67 4.28
CA VAL A 258 -9.42 11.78 2.86
C VAL A 258 -9.03 13.14 2.30
N HIS A 259 -9.30 14.22 3.03
CA HIS A 259 -8.86 15.56 2.62
C HIS A 259 -7.33 15.64 2.52
N TRP A 260 -6.62 15.10 3.54
CA TRP A 260 -5.17 14.99 3.52
C TRP A 260 -4.66 14.19 2.33
N MET A 261 -5.24 13.02 2.07
CA MET A 261 -4.88 12.14 0.96
C MET A 261 -5.07 12.85 -0.38
N CYS A 262 -6.18 13.57 -0.58
CA CYS A 262 -6.42 14.35 -1.80
C CYS A 262 -5.47 15.54 -1.94
N ALA A 263 -5.05 16.19 -0.85
CA ALA A 263 -4.13 17.32 -0.91
C ALA A 263 -2.67 16.89 -1.11
N TYR A 264 -2.25 15.82 -0.43
CA TYR A 264 -0.85 15.42 -0.34
C TYR A 264 -0.50 14.28 -1.30
N ILE A 265 -1.34 13.26 -1.40
CA ILE A 265 -1.09 12.11 -2.26
C ILE A 265 -1.62 12.36 -3.67
N PHE A 266 -2.87 12.82 -3.80
CA PHE A 266 -3.52 13.02 -5.10
C PHE A 266 -3.88 14.49 -5.38
N PRO A 267 -2.94 15.45 -5.35
CA PRO A 267 -3.24 16.88 -5.53
C PRO A 267 -4.00 17.17 -6.84
N GLU A 268 -3.85 16.30 -7.84
CA GLU A 268 -4.56 16.39 -9.12
C GLU A 268 -6.09 16.29 -8.97
N THR A 269 -6.57 15.69 -7.87
CA THR A 269 -8.00 15.60 -7.53
C THR A 269 -8.60 16.93 -7.09
N MET A 270 -7.76 17.83 -6.56
CA MET A 270 -8.14 19.14 -6.03
C MET A 270 -8.01 20.24 -7.08
N LEU A 271 -7.06 20.09 -8.02
CA LEU A 271 -6.81 21.07 -9.08
C LEU A 271 -7.81 20.97 -10.24
N ASN A 272 -8.38 19.79 -10.48
CA ASN A 272 -9.31 19.56 -11.56
C ASN A 272 -10.74 19.42 -11.02
N ASN A 273 -11.60 20.40 -11.35
CA ASN A 273 -13.06 20.28 -11.17
C ASN A 273 -13.71 19.25 -12.13
N ASP A 274 -12.91 18.45 -12.85
CA ASP A 274 -13.40 17.38 -13.71
C ASP A 274 -14.06 16.29 -12.84
N THR A 275 -15.33 16.01 -13.12
CA THR A 275 -16.09 14.95 -12.45
C THR A 275 -15.75 13.57 -13.01
N ASN A 276 -14.94 13.47 -14.08
CA ASN A 276 -14.44 12.22 -14.64
C ASN A 276 -13.29 11.60 -13.83
N GLN A 277 -13.26 11.82 -12.52
CA GLN A 277 -12.37 11.07 -11.64
C GLN A 277 -12.89 9.64 -11.48
N SER A 278 -11.97 8.71 -11.29
CA SER A 278 -12.30 7.34 -10.93
C SER A 278 -11.23 6.73 -10.06
N PHE A 279 -11.64 5.82 -9.19
CA PHE A 279 -10.75 5.01 -8.38
C PHE A 279 -11.27 3.58 -8.29
N GLU A 280 -10.39 2.66 -7.95
CA GLU A 280 -10.72 1.26 -7.73
C GLU A 280 -10.38 0.91 -6.29
N ILE A 281 -11.24 0.14 -5.64
CA ILE A 281 -10.98 -0.32 -4.28
C ILE A 281 -11.37 -1.78 -4.15
N SER A 282 -10.50 -2.55 -3.50
CA SER A 282 -10.72 -3.98 -3.27
C SER A 282 -10.48 -4.36 -1.84
N VAL A 283 -11.39 -5.14 -1.26
CA VAL A 283 -11.15 -5.80 0.03
C VAL A 283 -10.41 -7.11 -0.25
N ILE A 284 -9.32 -7.33 0.47
CA ILE A 284 -8.55 -8.58 0.39
C ILE A 284 -8.52 -9.27 1.75
N ALA A 285 -8.46 -10.60 1.75
CA ALA A 285 -8.32 -11.40 2.96
C ALA A 285 -7.27 -12.48 2.81
N PHE A 286 -6.61 -12.81 3.91
CA PHE A 286 -5.65 -13.90 3.95
C PHE A 286 -6.34 -15.23 3.64
N ALA A 287 -5.73 -16.00 2.75
CA ALA A 287 -6.18 -17.31 2.29
C ALA A 287 -5.03 -18.32 2.21
N GLY A 288 -3.84 -17.95 2.65
CA GLY A 288 -2.67 -18.81 2.69
C GLY A 288 -2.65 -19.73 3.91
N SER A 289 -1.59 -20.52 4.01
CA SER A 289 -1.30 -21.30 5.21
C SER A 289 -0.44 -20.49 6.19
N LEU A 290 -0.76 -20.60 7.48
CA LEU A 290 0.05 -20.04 8.56
C LEU A 290 1.28 -20.93 8.83
N LYS A 291 2.40 -20.29 9.13
CA LYS A 291 3.65 -20.91 9.56
C LYS A 291 3.73 -20.87 11.09
N ILE A 292 4.65 -21.67 11.66
CA ILE A 292 4.83 -21.77 13.11
C ILE A 292 5.21 -20.43 13.77
N ASP A 293 5.93 -19.57 13.04
CA ASP A 293 6.38 -18.27 13.52
C ASP A 293 5.37 -17.15 13.27
N ASP A 294 4.27 -17.43 12.54
CA ASP A 294 3.23 -16.43 12.31
C ASP A 294 2.47 -16.14 13.61
N ARG A 295 2.15 -14.87 13.82
CA ARG A 295 1.46 -14.32 15.00
C ARG A 295 0.26 -13.46 14.55
N PRO A 296 -0.69 -13.99 13.76
CA PRO A 296 -1.81 -13.17 13.31
C PRO A 296 -2.70 -12.77 14.48
N LEU A 297 -3.27 -11.56 14.39
CA LEU A 297 -4.18 -11.04 15.43
C LEU A 297 -5.52 -11.79 15.43
N PHE A 298 -5.87 -12.41 14.31
CA PHE A 298 -7.11 -13.18 14.12
C PHE A 298 -6.94 -14.21 13.01
N ILE A 299 -7.77 -15.25 13.03
CA ILE A 299 -7.82 -16.27 11.97
C ILE A 299 -9.01 -15.96 11.06
N VAL A 300 -8.73 -15.75 9.77
CA VAL A 300 -9.78 -15.50 8.78
C VAL A 300 -10.71 -16.70 8.68
N GLN A 301 -11.99 -16.48 8.94
CA GLN A 301 -13.02 -17.48 8.71
C GLN A 301 -13.53 -17.41 7.26
N PRO A 302 -13.91 -18.55 6.65
CA PRO A 302 -14.56 -18.54 5.35
C PRO A 302 -15.86 -17.73 5.40
N LEU A 303 -16.03 -16.78 4.47
CA LEU A 303 -17.26 -16.02 4.35
C LEU A 303 -18.43 -16.94 4.01
N GLN A 304 -19.40 -17.05 4.92
CA GLN A 304 -20.64 -17.80 4.69
C GLN A 304 -21.56 -16.99 3.77
N LYS A 305 -21.53 -17.30 2.47
CA LYS A 305 -22.27 -16.65 1.37
C LYS A 305 -21.85 -15.21 1.06
N GLN A 306 -21.94 -14.85 -0.22
CA GLN A 306 -21.56 -13.54 -0.74
C GLN A 306 -22.50 -12.46 -0.19
N LYS A 307 -22.05 -11.74 0.84
CA LYS A 307 -22.64 -10.47 1.25
C LYS A 307 -21.89 -9.35 0.53
N HIS A 308 -22.62 -8.37 -0.01
CA HIS A 308 -22.00 -7.17 -0.57
C HIS A 308 -21.34 -6.38 0.57
N LEU A 309 -20.04 -6.17 0.49
CA LEU A 309 -19.24 -5.38 1.44
C LEU A 309 -19.30 -3.89 1.10
N PHE A 310 -19.27 -3.56 -0.19
CA PHE A 310 -19.40 -2.17 -0.65
C PHE A 310 -20.86 -1.74 -0.80
N PRO A 311 -21.15 -0.43 -0.66
CA PRO A 311 -22.47 0.12 -0.94
C PRO A 311 -22.98 -0.32 -2.32
N GLN A 312 -24.23 -0.78 -2.38
CA GLN A 312 -24.86 -1.06 -3.67
C GLN A 312 -25.05 0.26 -4.42
N ARG A 313 -24.50 0.34 -5.64
CA ARG A 313 -24.78 1.45 -6.54
C ARG A 313 -26.26 1.48 -6.84
N ARG A 314 -26.88 2.66 -6.73
CA ARG A 314 -28.21 2.86 -7.31
C ARG A 314 -28.10 2.64 -8.83
N PRO A 315 -29.06 1.95 -9.48
CA PRO A 315 -29.03 1.67 -10.92
C PRO A 315 -28.76 2.91 -11.77
N ASP A 316 -29.22 4.07 -11.31
CA ASP A 316 -29.10 5.37 -11.99
C ASP A 316 -27.66 5.92 -12.03
N GLN A 317 -26.74 5.35 -11.25
CA GLN A 317 -25.32 5.71 -11.21
C GLN A 317 -24.42 4.70 -11.95
N MET A 318 -24.99 3.67 -12.57
CA MET A 318 -24.22 2.74 -13.38
C MET A 318 -23.93 3.35 -14.76
N PRO A 319 -22.66 3.45 -15.18
CA PRO A 319 -22.36 3.66 -16.58
C PRO A 319 -23.03 2.55 -17.38
N ARG A 320 -23.79 2.89 -18.43
CA ARG A 320 -24.45 1.89 -19.28
C ARG A 320 -23.42 0.83 -19.70
N PRO A 321 -23.72 -0.47 -19.55
CA PRO A 321 -22.81 -1.51 -19.99
C PRO A 321 -22.55 -1.30 -21.49
N ARG A 322 -21.28 -1.05 -21.86
CA ARG A 322 -20.87 -1.11 -23.25
C ARG A 322 -20.99 -2.57 -23.68
N GLN A 323 -22.04 -2.88 -24.42
CA GLN A 323 -22.21 -4.16 -25.08
C GLN A 323 -21.02 -4.40 -26.01
N SER A 324 -20.42 -5.58 -25.87
CA SER A 324 -19.52 -6.26 -26.80
C SER A 324 -18.36 -5.44 -27.39
N GLU A 325 -17.15 -5.66 -26.89
CA GLU A 325 -16.00 -5.98 -27.74
C GLU A 325 -14.87 -6.56 -26.88
N GLN A 326 -14.52 -7.82 -27.11
CA GLN A 326 -13.18 -8.33 -26.86
C GLN A 326 -12.22 -7.46 -27.68
N ARG A 327 -11.57 -6.47 -27.05
CA ARG A 327 -10.42 -5.76 -27.63
C ARG A 327 -9.37 -5.51 -26.55
N PRO A 328 -8.07 -5.62 -26.91
CA PRO A 328 -6.98 -5.46 -25.96
C PRO A 328 -6.99 -4.03 -25.40
N LEU A 329 -6.53 -3.92 -24.16
CA LEU A 329 -6.32 -2.68 -23.40
C LEU A 329 -5.86 -1.54 -24.33
N ARG A 330 -6.78 -0.65 -24.70
CA ARG A 330 -6.39 0.70 -25.07
C ARG A 330 -5.91 1.35 -23.79
N VAL A 331 -4.60 1.28 -23.56
CA VAL A 331 -3.86 2.24 -22.75
C VAL A 331 -4.44 3.61 -23.08
N MET A 332 -5.07 4.26 -22.10
CA MET A 332 -5.45 5.66 -22.23
C MET A 332 -4.16 6.49 -22.29
N HIS A 333 -3.55 6.55 -23.47
CA HIS A 333 -2.58 7.59 -23.79
C HIS A 333 -3.31 8.93 -23.87
N ARG A 334 -3.65 9.52 -22.71
CA ARG A 334 -3.91 10.95 -22.60
C ARG A 334 -2.56 11.67 -22.52
N LYS A 335 -1.88 11.75 -23.67
CA LYS A 335 -0.63 12.51 -23.88
C LYS A 335 -0.74 14.01 -23.56
N LYS A 336 -1.94 14.55 -23.29
CA LYS A 336 -2.14 15.99 -23.06
C LYS A 336 -2.02 16.46 -21.60
N ASN A 337 -2.11 15.58 -20.60
CA ASN A 337 -1.88 15.95 -19.19
C ASN A 337 -0.55 15.44 -18.63
N ILE A 338 0.07 14.47 -19.31
CA ILE A 338 1.38 13.92 -18.92
C ILE A 338 2.49 14.97 -19.08
N ALA A 339 2.41 15.91 -20.04
CA ALA A 339 3.43 16.94 -20.18
C ALA A 339 3.43 17.96 -19.01
N LEU A 340 2.25 18.29 -18.47
CA LEU A 340 2.11 19.19 -17.31
C LEU A 340 2.53 18.48 -16.01
N LEU A 341 2.20 17.19 -15.86
CA LEU A 341 2.64 16.37 -14.73
C LEU A 341 4.14 16.02 -14.82
N GLN A 342 4.68 15.69 -15.98
CA GLN A 342 6.12 15.46 -16.15
C GLN A 342 6.97 16.73 -15.98
N ALA A 343 6.38 17.91 -16.11
CA ALA A 343 7.03 19.18 -15.78
C ALA A 343 6.98 19.51 -14.27
N LEU A 344 6.06 18.89 -13.51
CA LEU A 344 5.99 18.99 -12.04
C LEU A 344 6.82 17.89 -11.33
N TYR A 345 7.20 16.82 -12.05
CA TYR A 345 7.91 15.65 -11.52
C TYR A 345 9.31 15.43 -12.15
N ARG A 346 9.90 16.45 -12.79
CA ARG A 346 11.33 16.55 -13.11
C ARG A 346 11.94 17.70 -12.31
#